data_AF-A0A1H1EVP0-F1
#
_entry.id   AF-A0A1H1EVP0-F1
#
_cell.length_a   1.000
_cell.length_b   1.000
_cell.length_c   1.000
_cell.angle_alpha   90.00
_cell.angle_beta   90.00
_cell.angle_gamma   90.00
#
_symmetry.space_group_name_H-M   'P 1'
#
loop_
_entity.id
_entity.type
_entity.pdbx_description
1 polymer ?
#
loop_
_entity_poly.entity_id
_entity_poly.type
_entity_poly.pdbx_seq_one_letter_code
_entity_poly.pdbx_strand_id
1 'polypeptide(L)'
;MQGHFDGTNVSFRIYLPAKDEWRNRFFQFTYPLDGQEPLNSVAFATSHGGYSVQTSGAAGYRHAAAAAKFARTVAANYYGVDSAGIFGYLYGWSGGAFQVDGALEYTTGVWQGAVPIVQGSPLSVIHNFSVRALATFVLKDKKDQIEAAERPGGSGNPYAGLSPMQASVLKEATRMGIPLKAWEDFDYLATTVAFDGFVTLVPQIDSTYVDDFWSKPGYLGTEHSALGTFFRQSVAKDPSLRARLALMAYHRYTIPSTGFGAAYDQFRTFNGTPAFPQRSMNVARIISSSITGGASFSGALNVKTIAVNSTIDADAYPWEGAWYAKQVQSALGAAVDSRFRVWFTENADHNPENRTGAGADRLVGYAPVVYRALDDLTAWVERDVAPAKSSSYRVTQDNQVLLSDSINRGGVQPLVELTALAAAKRHDVRVGKSVTFSARVQVPRGTGSIVSIGWDPQGYGSFRELKIPSGSTTLVLHLSARYGTAGTYYPTVRVGAQRDGDKSQVLTTVLNLDRTDVVVR
;
A
#
# COMPACT_ATOMS: atom_id res chain seq x y z
N MET A 1 -27.72 4.07 14.10
CA MET A 1 -27.57 4.80 15.38
C MET A 1 -26.32 5.64 15.31
N GLN A 2 -26.34 6.87 15.85
CA GLN A 2 -25.16 7.71 16.01
C GLN A 2 -25.09 8.23 17.44
N GLY A 3 -23.89 8.44 17.95
CA GLY A 3 -23.67 8.92 19.31
C GLY A 3 -22.25 9.44 19.51
N HIS A 4 -21.95 9.84 20.74
CA HIS A 4 -20.62 10.27 21.16
C HIS A 4 -20.33 9.77 22.57
N PHE A 5 -19.06 9.81 22.98
CA PHE A 5 -18.66 9.55 24.37
C PHE A 5 -18.49 10.87 25.12
N ASP A 6 -19.26 11.04 26.20
CA ASP A 6 -19.25 12.24 27.04
C ASP A 6 -17.84 12.62 27.48
N GLY A 7 -17.53 13.91 27.44
CA GLY A 7 -16.21 14.45 27.82
C GLY A 7 -15.09 14.16 26.83
N THR A 8 -15.42 13.68 25.62
CA THR A 8 -14.44 13.42 24.55
C THR A 8 -14.90 14.01 23.22
N ASN A 9 -13.98 14.12 22.26
CA ASN A 9 -14.32 14.45 20.86
C ASN A 9 -14.72 13.21 20.05
N VAL A 10 -14.83 12.03 20.69
CA VAL A 10 -15.07 10.77 19.99
C VAL A 10 -16.54 10.61 19.66
N SER A 11 -16.84 10.44 18.38
CA SER A 11 -18.16 10.06 17.91
C SER A 11 -18.16 8.66 17.31
N PHE A 12 -19.33 8.01 17.27
CA PHE A 12 -19.49 6.71 16.66
C PHE A 12 -20.80 6.59 15.87
N ARG A 13 -20.79 5.72 14.87
CA ARG A 13 -21.96 5.31 14.10
C ARG A 13 -22.05 3.79 14.07
N ILE A 14 -23.26 3.27 14.25
CA ILE A 14 -23.57 1.84 14.21
C ILE A 14 -24.69 1.62 13.20
N TYR A 15 -24.42 0.80 12.18
CA TYR A 15 -25.34 0.46 11.10
C TYR A 15 -25.77 -0.99 11.24
N LEU A 16 -26.93 -1.21 11.87
CA LEU A 16 -27.50 -2.54 12.12
C LEU A 16 -28.35 -2.99 10.92
N PRO A 17 -28.07 -4.16 10.30
CA PRO A 17 -28.94 -4.73 9.28
C PRO A 17 -30.22 -5.33 9.87
N ALA A 18 -31.14 -5.76 9.00
CA ALA A 18 -32.35 -6.46 9.41
C ALA A 18 -32.01 -7.75 10.17
N LYS A 19 -32.92 -8.19 11.06
CA LYS A 19 -32.66 -9.35 11.95
C LYS A 19 -32.41 -10.64 11.19
N ASP A 20 -33.11 -10.85 10.09
CA ASP A 20 -33.03 -12.00 9.21
C ASP A 20 -31.80 -11.99 8.29
N GLU A 21 -31.11 -10.86 8.17
CA GLU A 21 -29.84 -10.71 7.45
C GLU A 21 -28.62 -10.89 8.37
N TRP A 22 -28.76 -10.58 9.66
CA TRP A 22 -27.65 -10.62 10.61
C TRP A 22 -27.22 -12.05 10.99
N ARG A 23 -25.91 -12.27 11.10
CA ARG A 23 -25.27 -13.58 11.37
C ARG A 23 -24.23 -13.48 12.49
N ASN A 24 -24.56 -12.73 13.55
CA ASN A 24 -23.73 -12.56 14.75
C ASN A 24 -22.34 -11.94 14.52
N ARG A 25 -22.20 -11.03 13.54
CA ARG A 25 -20.93 -10.37 13.22
C ARG A 25 -20.99 -8.85 13.35
N PHE A 26 -19.82 -8.23 13.46
CA PHE A 26 -19.61 -6.83 13.11
C PHE A 26 -18.25 -6.58 12.47
N PHE A 27 -18.20 -5.55 11.65
CA PHE A 27 -17.00 -5.06 10.99
C PHE A 27 -16.77 -3.61 11.41
N GLN A 28 -15.53 -3.30 11.77
CA GLN A 28 -15.15 -1.98 12.21
C GLN A 28 -13.97 -1.48 11.41
N PHE A 29 -14.19 -0.37 10.70
CA PHE A 29 -13.13 0.37 10.08
C PHE A 29 -12.53 1.37 11.08
N THR A 30 -11.21 1.57 11.03
CA THR A 30 -10.52 2.57 11.86
C THR A 30 -9.54 3.36 11.01
N TYR A 31 -9.47 4.68 11.26
CA TYR A 31 -8.51 5.59 10.66
C TYR A 31 -8.28 6.79 11.59
N PRO A 32 -7.07 7.38 11.66
CA PRO A 32 -6.76 8.46 12.60
C PRO A 32 -7.33 9.83 12.20
N LEU A 33 -7.81 9.95 10.97
CA LEU A 33 -8.47 11.13 10.42
C LEU A 33 -9.93 10.80 10.08
N ASP A 34 -10.80 11.78 10.20
CA ASP A 34 -12.23 11.62 9.92
C ASP A 34 -12.52 11.53 8.41
N GLY A 35 -13.60 10.84 8.04
CA GLY A 35 -14.09 10.78 6.65
C GLY A 35 -13.28 9.88 5.71
N GLN A 36 -12.53 8.93 6.27
CA GLN A 36 -11.66 8.01 5.53
C GLN A 36 -12.28 6.62 5.39
N GLU A 37 -13.55 6.46 5.75
CA GLU A 37 -14.26 5.20 5.68
C GLU A 37 -14.42 4.72 4.23
N PRO A 38 -14.26 3.40 3.97
CA PRO A 38 -14.50 2.86 2.65
C PRO A 38 -15.95 3.08 2.22
N LEU A 39 -16.14 3.48 0.96
CA LEU A 39 -17.46 3.76 0.37
C LEU A 39 -18.43 2.59 0.58
N ASN A 40 -17.95 1.36 0.43
CA ASN A 40 -18.74 0.15 0.51
C ASN A 40 -18.68 -0.56 1.88
N SER A 41 -18.14 0.08 2.92
CA SER A 41 -17.96 -0.55 4.24
C SER A 41 -19.27 -1.03 4.87
N VAL A 42 -20.33 -0.22 4.80
CA VAL A 42 -21.66 -0.58 5.32
C VAL A 42 -22.30 -1.68 4.46
N ALA A 43 -22.25 -1.54 3.13
CA ALA A 43 -22.79 -2.54 2.21
C ALA A 43 -22.12 -3.91 2.37
N PHE A 44 -20.78 -3.91 2.48
CA PHE A 44 -19.99 -5.10 2.77
C PHE A 44 -20.41 -5.73 4.11
N ALA A 45 -20.49 -4.95 5.19
CA ALA A 45 -20.88 -5.49 6.49
C ALA A 45 -22.24 -6.19 6.43
N THR A 46 -23.26 -5.51 5.89
CA THR A 46 -24.62 -6.04 5.77
C THR A 46 -24.67 -7.31 4.91
N SER A 47 -24.04 -7.32 3.74
CA SER A 47 -24.07 -8.48 2.83
C SER A 47 -23.33 -9.70 3.39
N HIS A 48 -22.48 -9.52 4.40
CA HIS A 48 -21.75 -10.59 5.08
C HIS A 48 -22.31 -10.90 6.49
N GLY A 49 -23.56 -10.46 6.74
CA GLY A 49 -24.30 -10.75 7.97
C GLY A 49 -23.74 -10.04 9.20
N GLY A 50 -23.08 -8.91 9.02
CA GLY A 50 -22.56 -8.07 10.10
C GLY A 50 -23.17 -6.69 10.13
N TYR A 51 -23.09 -6.04 11.29
CA TYR A 51 -23.28 -4.58 11.36
C TYR A 51 -21.95 -3.84 11.19
N SER A 52 -22.00 -2.59 10.77
CA SER A 52 -20.81 -1.74 10.66
C SER A 52 -20.68 -0.82 11.86
N VAL A 53 -19.46 -0.68 12.38
CA VAL A 53 -19.09 0.30 13.42
C VAL A 53 -18.06 1.25 12.84
N GLN A 54 -18.30 2.55 13.00
CA GLN A 54 -17.39 3.61 12.59
C GLN A 54 -17.15 4.55 13.77
N THR A 55 -15.93 5.06 13.89
CA THR A 55 -15.52 6.00 14.93
C THR A 55 -14.72 7.14 14.36
N SER A 56 -14.88 8.33 14.94
CA SER A 56 -14.19 9.55 14.51
C SER A 56 -13.68 10.34 15.73
N GLY A 57 -12.78 11.30 15.50
CA GLY A 57 -12.36 12.28 16.51
C GLY A 57 -11.24 11.85 17.46
N ALA A 58 -10.53 10.75 17.20
CA ALA A 58 -9.34 10.36 17.95
C ALA A 58 -8.38 9.45 17.17
N ALA A 59 -7.10 9.48 17.56
CA ALA A 59 -6.09 8.51 17.15
C ALA A 59 -5.95 7.35 18.16
N GLY A 60 -5.12 6.35 17.86
CA GLY A 60 -4.94 5.15 18.68
C GLY A 60 -6.13 4.19 18.60
N TYR A 61 -6.13 3.14 19.42
CA TYR A 61 -7.13 2.06 19.34
C TYR A 61 -8.25 2.15 20.39
N ARG A 62 -8.05 2.94 21.46
CA ARG A 62 -8.94 2.92 22.64
C ARG A 62 -10.37 3.36 22.33
N HIS A 63 -10.53 4.37 21.49
CA HIS A 63 -11.85 4.86 21.08
C HIS A 63 -12.59 3.82 20.23
N ALA A 64 -11.88 3.18 19.29
CA ALA A 64 -12.44 2.10 18.47
C ALA A 64 -12.87 0.92 19.35
N ALA A 65 -12.04 0.56 20.35
CA ALA A 65 -12.36 -0.51 21.30
C ALA A 65 -13.57 -0.19 22.19
N ALA A 66 -13.71 1.06 22.64
CA ALA A 66 -14.87 1.50 23.41
C ALA A 66 -16.15 1.41 22.56
N ALA A 67 -16.11 1.89 21.32
CA ALA A 67 -17.23 1.81 20.40
C ALA A 67 -17.60 0.36 20.05
N ALA A 68 -16.62 -0.52 19.86
CA ALA A 68 -16.86 -1.94 19.61
C ALA A 68 -17.64 -2.61 20.77
N LYS A 69 -17.19 -2.38 22.01
CA LYS A 69 -17.84 -2.93 23.21
C LYS A 69 -19.26 -2.39 23.39
N PHE A 70 -19.43 -1.08 23.17
CA PHE A 70 -20.75 -0.46 23.23
C PHE A 70 -21.68 -0.98 22.13
N ALA A 71 -21.21 -1.03 20.89
CA ALA A 71 -21.98 -1.53 19.75
C ALA A 71 -22.40 -2.99 19.94
N ARG A 72 -21.56 -3.83 20.54
CA ARG A 72 -21.89 -5.20 20.92
C ARG A 72 -23.06 -5.26 21.90
N THR A 73 -23.11 -4.36 22.88
CA THR A 73 -24.23 -4.25 23.83
C THR A 73 -25.51 -3.80 23.14
N VAL A 74 -25.42 -2.80 22.26
CA VAL A 74 -26.56 -2.31 21.46
C VAL A 74 -27.11 -3.44 20.57
N ALA A 75 -26.24 -4.15 19.86
CA ALA A 75 -26.62 -5.25 18.99
C ALA A 75 -27.24 -6.43 19.76
N ALA A 76 -26.64 -6.83 20.89
CA ALA A 76 -27.18 -7.87 21.77
C ALA A 76 -28.63 -7.58 22.19
N ASN A 77 -28.88 -6.34 22.64
CA ASN A 77 -30.23 -5.90 23.02
C ASN A 77 -31.18 -5.84 21.81
N TYR A 78 -30.72 -5.32 20.67
CA TYR A 78 -31.55 -5.16 19.47
C TYR A 78 -31.97 -6.52 18.87
N TYR A 79 -31.02 -7.46 18.77
CA TYR A 79 -31.25 -8.78 18.19
C TYR A 79 -31.76 -9.82 19.20
N GLY A 80 -31.65 -9.55 20.50
CA GLY A 80 -32.10 -10.47 21.56
C GLY A 80 -31.16 -11.67 21.74
N VAL A 81 -29.85 -11.43 21.68
CA VAL A 81 -28.81 -12.47 21.81
C VAL A 81 -27.79 -12.12 22.88
N ASP A 82 -26.98 -13.09 23.30
CA ASP A 82 -25.82 -12.81 24.16
C ASP A 82 -24.74 -12.06 23.37
N SER A 83 -24.27 -10.96 23.96
CA SER A 83 -23.12 -10.18 23.49
C SER A 83 -21.87 -11.04 23.24
N ALA A 84 -21.62 -12.09 24.05
CA ALA A 84 -20.47 -12.97 23.91
C ALA A 84 -20.47 -13.78 22.60
N GLY A 85 -21.65 -13.96 21.98
CA GLY A 85 -21.80 -14.65 20.71
C GLY A 85 -21.50 -13.78 19.47
N ILE A 86 -21.15 -12.50 19.65
CA ILE A 86 -20.98 -11.55 18.55
C ILE A 86 -19.50 -11.39 18.18
N PHE A 87 -19.12 -11.89 17.00
CA PHE A 87 -17.78 -11.81 16.44
C PHE A 87 -17.48 -10.41 15.88
N GLY A 88 -16.30 -9.88 16.17
CA GLY A 88 -15.84 -8.57 15.70
C GLY A 88 -14.60 -8.64 14.82
N TYR A 89 -14.57 -7.85 13.76
CA TYR A 89 -13.43 -7.77 12.83
C TYR A 89 -12.98 -6.33 12.65
N LEU A 90 -11.70 -6.06 12.91
CA LEU A 90 -11.10 -4.72 12.78
C LEU A 90 -10.28 -4.61 11.50
N TYR A 91 -10.38 -3.50 10.78
CA TYR A 91 -9.54 -3.24 9.62
C TYR A 91 -9.29 -1.75 9.42
N GLY A 92 -8.17 -1.43 8.76
CA GLY A 92 -7.77 -0.05 8.52
C GLY A 92 -6.59 0.00 7.58
N TRP A 93 -6.63 0.93 6.63
CA TRP A 93 -5.53 1.18 5.69
C TRP A 93 -4.65 2.33 6.16
N SER A 94 -3.38 2.33 5.74
CA SER A 94 -2.44 3.44 5.96
C SER A 94 -2.38 3.83 7.44
N GLY A 95 -2.76 5.05 7.83
CA GLY A 95 -2.87 5.45 9.24
C GLY A 95 -3.74 4.51 10.10
N GLY A 96 -4.76 3.89 9.52
CA GLY A 96 -5.59 2.88 10.18
C GLY A 96 -4.85 1.58 10.48
N ALA A 97 -3.85 1.19 9.70
CA ALA A 97 -3.03 0.00 9.99
C ALA A 97 -2.25 0.17 11.29
N PHE A 98 -1.74 1.38 11.57
CA PHE A 98 -1.12 1.71 12.86
C PHE A 98 -2.10 1.52 14.03
N GLN A 99 -3.36 1.93 13.88
CA GLN A 99 -4.38 1.73 14.91
C GLN A 99 -4.75 0.26 15.07
N VAL A 100 -4.80 -0.50 13.96
CA VAL A 100 -4.96 -1.95 13.99
C VAL A 100 -3.83 -2.59 14.79
N ASP A 101 -2.56 -2.26 14.51
CA ASP A 101 -1.42 -2.83 15.26
C ASP A 101 -1.51 -2.57 16.77
N GLY A 102 -1.82 -1.33 17.16
CA GLY A 102 -2.04 -0.99 18.56
C GLY A 102 -3.20 -1.76 19.18
N ALA A 103 -4.29 -1.94 18.42
CA ALA A 103 -5.43 -2.73 18.86
C ALA A 103 -5.06 -4.21 19.08
N LEU A 104 -4.30 -4.81 18.17
CA LEU A 104 -3.94 -6.24 18.23
C LEU A 104 -2.95 -6.55 19.36
N GLU A 105 -2.04 -5.62 19.67
CA GLU A 105 -1.05 -5.79 20.74
C GLU A 105 -1.60 -5.48 22.13
N TYR A 106 -2.52 -4.51 22.28
CA TYR A 106 -2.94 -4.00 23.59
C TYR A 106 -4.42 -4.19 23.93
N THR A 107 -5.13 -5.00 23.16
CA THR A 107 -6.49 -5.40 23.54
C THR A 107 -6.66 -6.91 23.48
N THR A 108 -7.66 -7.40 24.23
CA THR A 108 -8.06 -8.80 24.23
C THR A 108 -9.58 -8.86 24.27
N GLY A 109 -10.18 -9.75 23.48
CA GLY A 109 -11.63 -9.99 23.48
C GLY A 109 -12.49 -8.89 22.84
N VAL A 110 -11.89 -7.85 22.26
CA VAL A 110 -12.62 -6.79 21.56
C VAL A 110 -12.99 -7.24 20.14
N TRP A 111 -12.00 -7.68 19.37
CA TRP A 111 -12.16 -8.27 18.03
C TRP A 111 -11.60 -9.69 18.02
N GLN A 112 -12.11 -10.55 17.15
CA GLN A 112 -11.66 -11.93 16.97
C GLN A 112 -10.72 -12.09 15.77
N GLY A 113 -10.64 -11.09 14.89
CA GLY A 113 -9.64 -11.02 13.83
C GLY A 113 -9.42 -9.60 13.31
N ALA A 114 -8.32 -9.39 12.58
CA ALA A 114 -8.07 -8.09 11.95
C ALA A 114 -7.35 -8.14 10.60
N VAL A 115 -7.45 -7.04 9.85
CA VAL A 115 -6.81 -6.83 8.55
C VAL A 115 -6.12 -5.45 8.55
N PRO A 116 -4.82 -5.36 8.91
CA PRO A 116 -4.02 -4.16 8.65
C PRO A 116 -3.67 -4.07 7.17
N ILE A 117 -3.77 -2.88 6.58
CA ILE A 117 -3.67 -2.68 5.13
C ILE A 117 -2.64 -1.59 4.83
N VAL A 118 -1.75 -1.84 3.87
CA VAL A 118 -0.60 -0.98 3.50
C VAL A 118 0.20 -0.58 4.74
N GLN A 119 0.83 -1.60 5.33
CA GLN A 119 1.51 -1.58 6.62
C GLN A 119 2.63 -0.53 6.66
N GLY A 120 2.62 0.32 7.68
CA GLY A 120 3.74 1.20 8.01
C GLY A 120 4.65 0.63 9.11
N SER A 121 5.78 1.29 9.30
CA SER A 121 6.73 1.06 10.39
C SER A 121 6.73 2.23 11.39
N PRO A 122 7.37 2.09 12.56
CA PRO A 122 7.55 3.20 13.52
C PRO A 122 8.25 4.45 12.97
N LEU A 123 8.82 4.39 11.77
CA LEU A 123 9.59 5.49 11.17
C LEU A 123 8.96 6.06 9.90
N SER A 124 7.98 5.38 9.34
CA SER A 124 7.45 5.65 7.99
C SER A 124 6.80 7.02 7.87
N VAL A 125 6.14 7.46 8.94
CA VAL A 125 5.19 8.58 8.91
C VAL A 125 5.76 9.84 8.30
N ILE A 126 6.97 10.27 8.68
CA ILE A 126 7.64 11.42 8.05
C ILE A 126 8.72 10.99 7.07
N HIS A 127 9.39 9.85 7.30
CA HIS A 127 10.50 9.46 6.46
C HIS A 127 10.04 9.21 5.02
N ASN A 128 8.93 8.51 4.79
CA ASN A 128 8.46 8.16 3.45
C ASN A 128 8.19 9.43 2.61
N PHE A 129 7.46 10.40 3.18
CA PHE A 129 7.17 11.66 2.48
C PHE A 129 8.40 12.56 2.34
N SER A 130 9.33 12.55 3.30
CA SER A 130 10.57 13.34 3.20
C SER A 130 11.46 12.85 2.06
N VAL A 131 11.64 11.52 1.94
CA VAL A 131 12.44 10.88 0.89
C VAL A 131 11.82 11.15 -0.47
N ARG A 132 10.50 11.04 -0.59
CA ARG A 132 9.79 11.31 -1.83
C ARG A 132 9.91 12.76 -2.25
N ALA A 133 9.76 13.70 -1.32
CA ALA A 133 9.95 15.12 -1.55
C ALA A 133 11.40 15.44 -1.96
N LEU A 134 12.40 14.84 -1.31
CA LEU A 134 13.81 14.95 -1.69
C LEU A 134 14.04 14.48 -3.12
N ALA A 135 13.59 13.27 -3.43
CA ALA A 135 13.87 12.62 -4.70
C ALA A 135 13.22 13.35 -5.86
N THR A 136 11.94 13.71 -5.74
CA THR A 136 11.22 14.47 -6.78
C THR A 136 11.78 15.88 -6.96
N PHE A 137 12.23 16.54 -5.88
CA PHE A 137 12.86 17.86 -5.98
C PHE A 137 14.16 17.83 -6.79
N VAL A 138 14.99 16.80 -6.60
CA VAL A 138 16.29 16.64 -7.27
C VAL A 138 16.16 16.08 -8.69
N LEU A 139 15.14 15.26 -8.96
CA LEU A 139 14.99 14.54 -10.23
C LEU A 139 14.01 15.20 -11.20
N LYS A 140 13.38 16.32 -10.85
CA LYS A 140 12.31 16.95 -11.65
C LYS A 140 12.70 17.28 -13.09
N ASP A 141 13.97 17.62 -13.35
CA ASP A 141 14.50 17.91 -14.68
C ASP A 141 14.74 16.64 -15.53
N LYS A 142 14.61 15.46 -14.91
CA LYS A 142 14.75 14.14 -15.51
C LYS A 142 13.45 13.35 -15.54
N LYS A 143 12.32 13.99 -15.19
CA LYS A 143 10.98 13.40 -15.17
C LYS A 143 10.71 12.52 -16.40
N ASP A 144 10.70 13.12 -17.59
CA ASP A 144 10.31 12.42 -18.82
C ASP A 144 11.22 11.23 -19.13
N GLN A 145 12.52 11.35 -18.83
CA GLN A 145 13.51 10.30 -19.02
C GLN A 145 13.29 9.14 -18.05
N ILE A 146 12.98 9.43 -16.79
CA ILE A 146 12.71 8.42 -15.77
C ILE A 146 11.38 7.70 -16.07
N GLU A 147 10.32 8.43 -16.38
CA GLU A 147 9.03 7.84 -16.73
C GLU A 147 9.17 6.93 -17.96
N ALA A 148 9.86 7.39 -19.00
CA ALA A 148 10.09 6.60 -20.21
C ALA A 148 10.92 5.34 -19.96
N ALA A 149 11.81 5.34 -18.97
CA ALA A 149 12.61 4.16 -18.62
C ALA A 149 11.77 3.07 -17.95
N GLU A 150 10.78 3.45 -17.13
CA GLU A 150 9.92 2.54 -16.35
C GLU A 150 8.66 2.07 -17.09
N ARG A 151 8.24 2.77 -18.14
CA ARG A 151 7.12 2.33 -19.00
C ARG A 151 7.45 1.00 -19.70
N PRO A 152 6.43 0.18 -20.05
CA PRO A 152 6.63 -0.99 -20.89
C PRO A 152 7.41 -0.64 -22.17
N GLY A 153 8.35 -1.50 -22.60
CA GLY A 153 9.23 -1.23 -23.73
C GLY A 153 10.33 -0.19 -23.48
N GLY A 154 10.35 0.45 -22.30
CA GLY A 154 11.40 1.33 -21.83
C GLY A 154 12.73 0.59 -21.59
N SER A 155 13.76 1.36 -21.21
CA SER A 155 15.10 0.78 -20.97
C SER A 155 15.17 -0.10 -19.72
N GLY A 156 14.22 0.02 -18.79
CA GLY A 156 14.28 -0.58 -17.45
C GLY A 156 15.43 -0.02 -16.60
N ASN A 157 16.05 1.09 -17.03
CA ASN A 157 17.17 1.72 -16.33
C ASN A 157 16.90 3.22 -16.12
N PRO A 158 16.29 3.60 -14.99
CA PRO A 158 15.99 5.01 -14.69
C PRO A 158 17.23 5.83 -14.33
N TYR A 159 18.39 5.18 -14.14
CA TYR A 159 19.67 5.84 -13.84
C TYR A 159 20.39 6.38 -15.08
N ALA A 160 20.03 5.91 -16.28
CA ALA A 160 20.69 6.30 -17.51
C ALA A 160 20.52 7.82 -17.76
N GLY A 161 21.62 8.57 -17.87
CA GLY A 161 21.58 10.02 -18.12
C GLY A 161 21.40 10.89 -16.88
N LEU A 162 21.37 10.29 -15.68
CA LEU A 162 21.43 11.03 -14.41
C LEU A 162 22.86 11.47 -14.10
N SER A 163 23.00 12.67 -13.53
CA SER A 163 24.27 13.09 -12.90
C SER A 163 24.59 12.21 -11.69
N PRO A 164 25.85 12.16 -11.20
CA PRO A 164 26.18 11.41 -9.98
C PRO A 164 25.32 11.80 -8.77
N MET A 165 25.00 13.09 -8.62
CA MET A 165 24.11 13.58 -7.57
C MET A 165 22.69 12.99 -7.72
N GLN A 166 22.10 13.10 -8.91
CA GLN A 166 20.76 12.57 -9.19
C GLN A 166 20.70 11.05 -9.01
N ALA A 167 21.69 10.32 -9.53
CA ALA A 167 21.80 8.87 -9.36
C ALA A 167 21.91 8.46 -7.88
N SER A 168 22.66 9.22 -7.06
CA SER A 168 22.75 8.96 -5.62
C SER A 168 21.41 9.15 -4.90
N VAL A 169 20.64 10.19 -5.26
CA VAL A 169 19.34 10.46 -4.65
C VAL A 169 18.29 9.45 -5.09
N LEU A 170 18.29 9.04 -6.38
CA LEU A 170 17.42 7.96 -6.83
C LEU A 170 17.76 6.66 -6.09
N LYS A 171 19.05 6.34 -5.92
CA LYS A 171 19.48 5.15 -5.18
C LYS A 171 19.05 5.18 -3.71
N GLU A 172 19.20 6.33 -3.05
CA GLU A 172 18.75 6.56 -1.68
C GLU A 172 17.25 6.33 -1.56
N ALA A 173 16.46 6.92 -2.46
CA ALA A 173 15.02 6.76 -2.51
C ALA A 173 14.57 5.31 -2.75
N THR A 174 15.21 4.62 -3.69
CA THR A 174 14.97 3.18 -3.94
C THR A 174 15.27 2.36 -2.69
N ARG A 175 16.42 2.57 -2.04
CA ARG A 175 16.80 1.85 -0.82
C ARG A 175 15.90 2.16 0.36
N MET A 176 15.42 3.40 0.48
CA MET A 176 14.43 3.77 1.49
C MET A 176 13.10 3.03 1.28
N GLY A 177 12.76 2.69 0.03
CA GLY A 177 11.64 1.81 -0.28
C GLY A 177 10.72 2.30 -1.40
N ILE A 178 11.00 3.43 -2.06
CA ILE A 178 10.20 3.87 -3.20
C ILE A 178 10.33 2.81 -4.31
N PRO A 179 9.22 2.17 -4.73
CA PRO A 179 9.26 1.17 -5.78
C PRO A 179 9.74 1.78 -7.10
N LEU A 180 10.66 1.13 -7.82
CA LEU A 180 11.14 1.65 -9.11
C LEU A 180 9.98 1.88 -10.09
N LYS A 181 9.04 0.93 -10.15
CA LYS A 181 7.85 1.01 -11.00
C LYS A 181 6.93 2.20 -10.67
N ALA A 182 7.00 2.76 -9.46
CA ALA A 182 6.19 3.95 -9.11
C ALA A 182 6.67 5.21 -9.84
N TRP A 183 7.91 5.24 -10.35
CA TRP A 183 8.48 6.38 -11.07
C TRP A 183 7.91 6.58 -12.48
N GLU A 184 7.10 5.65 -12.97
CA GLU A 184 6.30 5.86 -14.18
C GLU A 184 5.27 7.00 -14.01
N ASP A 185 4.86 7.29 -12.78
CA ASP A 185 3.97 8.38 -12.42
C ASP A 185 4.71 9.39 -11.55
N PHE A 186 5.61 10.16 -12.17
CA PHE A 186 6.43 11.13 -11.46
C PHE A 186 5.58 12.19 -10.77
N ASP A 187 4.45 12.59 -11.38
CA ASP A 187 3.56 13.60 -10.82
C ASP A 187 2.88 13.11 -9.53
N TYR A 188 2.43 11.86 -9.48
CA TYR A 188 1.96 11.25 -8.23
C TYR A 188 3.06 11.29 -7.15
N LEU A 189 4.30 10.91 -7.48
CA LEU A 189 5.42 10.99 -6.53
C LEU A 189 5.71 12.44 -6.11
N ALA A 190 5.57 13.41 -7.01
CA ALA A 190 5.83 14.82 -6.73
C ALA A 190 4.72 15.49 -5.90
N THR A 191 3.62 14.80 -5.59
CA THR A 191 2.59 15.32 -4.68
C THR A 191 3.15 15.54 -3.27
N THR A 192 2.80 16.67 -2.65
CA THR A 192 3.46 17.14 -1.41
C THR A 192 2.51 17.43 -0.26
N VAL A 193 1.20 17.22 -0.40
CA VAL A 193 0.19 17.57 0.61
C VAL A 193 0.53 17.01 2.01
N ALA A 194 0.84 15.71 2.09
CA ALA A 194 1.23 15.09 3.37
C ALA A 194 2.57 15.64 3.90
N PHE A 195 3.55 15.84 3.01
CA PHE A 195 4.85 16.40 3.37
C PHE A 195 4.75 17.81 3.95
N ASP A 196 3.90 18.66 3.36
CA ASP A 196 3.69 20.05 3.77
C ASP A 196 3.13 20.16 5.21
N GLY A 197 2.29 19.20 5.61
CA GLY A 197 1.85 19.07 7.00
C GLY A 197 3.03 18.86 7.97
N PHE A 198 4.00 18.04 7.60
CA PHE A 198 5.19 17.80 8.42
C PHE A 198 6.15 18.99 8.45
N VAL A 199 6.24 19.78 7.37
CA VAL A 199 6.98 21.06 7.36
C VAL A 199 6.49 22.01 8.46
N THR A 200 5.20 21.95 8.78
CA THR A 200 4.62 22.73 9.87
C THR A 200 4.80 22.05 11.24
N LEU A 201 4.64 20.73 11.31
CA LEU A 201 4.63 19.99 12.57
C LEU A 201 6.03 19.80 13.19
N VAL A 202 7.05 19.49 12.39
CA VAL A 202 8.40 19.17 12.93
C VAL A 202 8.97 20.34 13.74
N PRO A 203 8.94 21.60 13.28
CA PRO A 203 9.46 22.72 14.08
C PRO A 203 8.73 22.94 15.41
N GLN A 204 7.50 22.44 15.57
CA GLN A 204 6.78 22.51 16.85
C GLN A 204 7.30 21.49 17.87
N ILE A 205 7.87 20.38 17.40
CA ILE A 205 8.40 19.31 18.24
C ILE A 205 9.92 19.46 18.40
N ASP A 206 10.63 19.59 17.29
CA ASP A 206 12.09 19.75 17.22
C ASP A 206 12.45 21.14 16.64
N SER A 207 12.27 22.17 17.47
CA SER A 207 12.36 23.59 17.07
C SER A 207 13.74 24.04 16.59
N THR A 208 14.81 23.35 16.99
CA THR A 208 16.18 23.70 16.59
C THR A 208 16.62 23.02 15.29
N TYR A 209 15.84 22.06 14.77
CA TYR A 209 16.26 21.23 13.63
C TYR A 209 16.64 22.05 12.41
N VAL A 210 15.79 23.01 12.03
CA VAL A 210 16.00 23.80 10.81
C VAL A 210 17.28 24.62 10.91
N ASP A 211 17.52 25.28 12.04
CA ASP A 211 18.73 26.09 12.20
C ASP A 211 19.99 25.24 12.31
N ASP A 212 19.92 24.11 13.02
CA ASP A 212 21.02 23.16 13.10
C ASP A 212 21.38 22.60 11.72
N PHE A 213 20.38 22.25 10.90
CA PHE A 213 20.58 21.74 9.55
C PHE A 213 21.40 22.69 8.66
N TRP A 214 21.20 24.00 8.82
CA TRP A 214 21.84 25.02 8.01
C TRP A 214 23.11 25.62 8.61
N SER A 215 23.42 25.35 9.89
CA SER A 215 24.53 26.00 10.59
C SER A 215 25.57 25.03 11.16
N LYS A 216 25.19 23.79 11.51
CA LYS A 216 26.10 22.83 12.14
C LYS A 216 26.82 21.93 11.12
N PRO A 217 28.08 21.54 11.36
CA PRO A 217 28.79 20.57 10.52
C PRO A 217 28.07 19.22 10.45
N GLY A 218 28.21 18.53 9.32
CA GLY A 218 27.68 17.18 9.10
C GLY A 218 26.22 17.11 8.64
N TYR A 219 25.51 18.25 8.62
CA TYR A 219 24.21 18.37 7.97
C TYR A 219 24.35 18.74 6.49
N LEU A 220 23.42 18.27 5.66
CA LEU A 220 23.41 18.51 4.22
C LEU A 220 23.42 20.01 3.86
N GLY A 221 22.85 20.88 4.71
CA GLY A 221 22.88 22.33 4.52
C GLY A 221 24.29 22.92 4.54
N THR A 222 25.22 22.33 5.30
CA THR A 222 26.63 22.77 5.40
C THR A 222 27.61 21.83 4.67
N GLU A 223 27.13 20.68 4.19
CA GLU A 223 27.94 19.68 3.51
C GLU A 223 28.59 20.21 2.22
N HIS A 224 29.88 19.90 2.04
CA HIS A 224 30.63 20.19 0.82
C HIS A 224 30.43 19.11 -0.25
N SER A 225 29.18 18.96 -0.71
CA SER A 225 28.81 18.03 -1.78
C SER A 225 27.99 18.72 -2.88
N ALA A 226 27.79 18.02 -3.99
CA ALA A 226 26.92 18.50 -5.07
C ALA A 226 25.49 18.72 -4.56
N LEU A 227 24.96 17.80 -3.74
CA LEU A 227 23.62 17.91 -3.17
C LEU A 227 23.51 19.06 -2.16
N GLY A 228 24.50 19.21 -1.26
CA GLY A 228 24.53 20.34 -0.33
C GLY A 228 24.63 21.70 -1.04
N THR A 229 25.42 21.76 -2.11
CA THR A 229 25.52 22.97 -2.96
C THR A 229 24.19 23.27 -3.66
N PHE A 230 23.53 22.25 -4.22
CA PHE A 230 22.22 22.40 -4.84
C PHE A 230 21.17 22.93 -3.86
N PHE A 231 21.16 22.45 -2.62
CA PHE A 231 20.28 22.92 -1.55
C PHE A 231 20.54 24.39 -1.19
N ARG A 232 21.80 24.77 -0.96
CA ARG A 232 22.16 26.17 -0.66
C ARG A 232 21.80 27.11 -1.80
N GLN A 233 22.02 26.70 -3.05
CA GLN A 233 21.64 27.50 -4.23
C GLN A 233 20.13 27.66 -4.37
N SER A 234 19.35 26.64 -4.01
CA SER A 234 17.89 26.70 -4.03
C SER A 234 17.34 27.67 -2.99
N VAL A 235 17.90 27.68 -1.77
CA VAL A 235 17.54 28.67 -0.73
C VAL A 235 18.00 30.08 -1.11
N ALA A 236 19.16 30.23 -1.74
CA ALA A 236 19.63 31.55 -2.21
C ALA A 236 18.70 32.15 -3.27
N LYS A 237 18.05 31.30 -4.09
CA LYS A 237 17.05 31.72 -5.09
C LYS A 237 15.67 31.96 -4.46
N ASP A 238 15.28 31.13 -3.50
CA ASP A 238 14.00 31.24 -2.80
C ASP A 238 14.19 30.93 -1.30
N PRO A 239 14.34 31.97 -0.45
CA PRO A 239 14.52 31.80 0.99
C PRO A 239 13.36 31.08 1.69
N SER A 240 12.15 31.07 1.10
CA SER A 240 10.99 30.39 1.69
C SER A 240 11.16 28.86 1.74
N LEU A 241 12.05 28.30 0.91
CA LEU A 241 12.36 26.87 0.87
C LEU A 241 13.19 26.38 2.06
N ARG A 242 13.69 27.27 2.92
CA ARG A 242 14.65 26.93 4.00
C ARG A 242 14.18 25.78 4.90
N ALA A 243 12.95 25.84 5.42
CA ALA A 243 12.40 24.78 6.28
C ALA A 243 12.07 23.52 5.48
N ARG A 244 11.48 23.70 4.29
CA ARG A 244 11.07 22.61 3.39
C ARG A 244 12.26 21.72 3.01
N LEU A 245 13.37 22.33 2.56
CA LEU A 245 14.57 21.61 2.16
C LEU A 245 15.26 20.93 3.34
N ALA A 246 15.31 21.57 4.52
CA ALA A 246 15.82 20.90 5.71
C ALA A 246 15.05 19.60 5.99
N LEU A 247 13.71 19.63 5.92
CA LEU A 247 12.90 18.45 6.21
C LEU A 247 12.97 17.34 5.16
N MET A 248 13.27 17.65 3.89
CA MET A 248 13.46 16.63 2.85
C MET A 248 14.56 15.62 3.22
N ALA A 249 15.56 16.05 3.97
CA ALA A 249 16.67 15.20 4.42
C ALA A 249 16.49 14.65 5.86
N TYR A 250 15.32 14.84 6.49
CA TYR A 250 15.11 14.53 7.92
C TYR A 250 15.45 13.08 8.28
N HIS A 251 15.09 12.13 7.42
CA HIS A 251 15.32 10.69 7.60
C HIS A 251 16.80 10.31 7.80
N ARG A 252 17.76 11.15 7.37
CA ARG A 252 19.20 10.91 7.58
C ARG A 252 19.66 11.18 9.02
N TYR A 253 18.88 11.95 9.78
CA TYR A 253 19.26 12.46 11.11
C TYR A 253 18.44 11.83 12.25
N THR A 254 17.60 10.84 11.96
CA THR A 254 16.74 10.12 12.92
C THR A 254 16.74 8.63 12.65
N ILE A 255 17.90 8.06 12.35
CA ILE A 255 18.02 6.64 12.01
C ILE A 255 17.74 5.77 13.26
N PRO A 256 17.13 4.59 13.11
CA PRO A 256 16.93 3.65 14.22
C PRO A 256 18.28 3.19 14.79
N SER A 257 18.30 2.66 16.02
CA SER A 257 19.53 2.07 16.58
C SER A 257 19.94 0.79 15.84
N THR A 258 18.97 -0.09 15.54
CA THR A 258 19.12 -1.35 14.79
C THR A 258 17.81 -1.73 14.12
N GLY A 259 17.84 -2.71 13.21
CA GLY A 259 16.68 -3.13 12.43
C GLY A 259 16.42 -2.18 11.26
N PHE A 260 15.64 -2.63 10.26
CA PHE A 260 15.29 -1.90 9.03
C PHE A 260 16.29 -1.95 7.84
N GLY A 261 17.42 -2.64 7.99
CA GLY A 261 18.27 -3.07 6.87
C GLY A 261 18.71 -1.94 5.92
N ALA A 262 18.72 -2.24 4.61
CA ALA A 262 19.20 -1.33 3.56
C ALA A 262 18.57 0.08 3.56
N ALA A 263 17.38 0.26 4.15
CA ALA A 263 16.73 1.56 4.23
C ALA A 263 17.56 2.53 5.08
N TYR A 264 18.13 2.07 6.19
CA TYR A 264 18.87 2.92 7.12
C TYR A 264 20.35 2.56 7.25
N ASP A 265 20.76 1.36 6.86
CA ASP A 265 22.17 0.95 6.85
C ASP A 265 23.01 1.80 5.89
N GLN A 266 22.39 2.36 4.85
CA GLN A 266 23.03 3.32 3.94
C GLN A 266 23.46 4.64 4.62
N PHE A 267 22.93 4.94 5.81
CA PHE A 267 23.28 6.12 6.61
C PHE A 267 24.21 5.80 7.77
N ARG A 268 24.85 4.62 7.73
CA ARG A 268 25.85 4.19 8.71
C ARG A 268 27.24 4.12 8.09
N THR A 269 28.25 4.28 8.93
CA THR A 269 29.63 3.95 8.59
C THR A 269 29.83 2.44 8.51
N PHE A 270 30.98 2.00 8.00
CA PHE A 270 31.35 0.58 8.00
C PHE A 270 31.34 -0.06 9.40
N ASN A 271 31.57 0.73 10.45
CA ASN A 271 31.54 0.28 11.84
C ASN A 271 30.13 0.30 12.45
N GLY A 272 29.08 0.57 11.66
CA GLY A 272 27.69 0.59 12.10
C GLY A 272 27.24 1.86 12.83
N THR A 273 28.15 2.82 13.05
CA THR A 273 27.81 4.12 13.67
C THR A 273 27.08 5.03 12.68
N PRO A 274 26.22 5.96 13.11
CA PRO A 274 25.61 6.93 12.21
C PRO A 274 26.66 7.73 11.43
N ALA A 275 26.45 7.91 10.13
CA ALA A 275 27.33 8.71 9.26
C ALA A 275 27.04 10.22 9.38
N PHE A 276 25.85 10.58 9.89
CA PHE A 276 25.38 11.96 10.02
C PHE A 276 25.00 12.28 11.48
N PRO A 277 24.96 13.58 11.87
CA PRO A 277 24.44 14.00 13.17
C PRO A 277 23.05 13.41 13.44
N GLN A 278 22.78 12.95 14.66
CA GLN A 278 21.47 12.40 15.02
C GLN A 278 20.72 13.34 15.97
N ARG A 279 19.43 13.51 15.73
CA ARG A 279 18.53 14.29 16.60
C ARG A 279 18.18 13.50 17.85
N SER A 280 18.10 14.18 18.99
CA SER A 280 17.62 13.60 20.24
C SER A 280 16.13 13.24 20.17
N MET A 281 15.35 14.00 19.39
CA MET A 281 13.94 13.76 19.15
C MET A 281 13.72 13.00 17.84
N ASN A 282 13.16 11.79 17.94
CA ASN A 282 12.70 11.05 16.77
C ASN A 282 11.22 11.36 16.53
N VAL A 283 10.95 12.43 15.76
CA VAL A 283 9.58 12.90 15.50
C VAL A 283 8.75 11.83 14.77
N ALA A 284 9.37 11.01 13.91
CA ALA A 284 8.70 9.90 13.26
C ALA A 284 8.08 8.92 14.27
N ARG A 285 8.86 8.52 15.29
CA ARG A 285 8.39 7.64 16.37
C ARG A 285 7.36 8.29 17.28
N ILE A 286 7.51 9.58 17.57
CA ILE A 286 6.52 10.32 18.39
C ILE A 286 5.15 10.29 17.70
N ILE A 287 5.13 10.59 16.40
CA ILE A 287 3.88 10.59 15.61
C ILE A 287 3.33 9.18 15.48
N SER A 288 4.15 8.18 15.10
CA SER A 288 3.68 6.81 14.98
C SER A 288 3.16 6.26 16.31
N SER A 289 3.81 6.58 17.44
CA SER A 289 3.35 6.19 18.78
C SER A 289 2.00 6.81 19.12
N SER A 290 1.75 8.06 18.69
CA SER A 290 0.45 8.71 18.86
C SER A 290 -0.64 8.03 18.04
N ILE A 291 -0.38 7.78 16.75
CA ILE A 291 -1.34 7.17 15.82
C ILE A 291 -1.70 5.74 16.25
N THR A 292 -0.71 4.95 16.67
CA THR A 292 -0.93 3.58 17.14
C THR A 292 -1.58 3.51 18.50
N GLY A 293 -1.48 4.55 19.32
CA GLY A 293 -1.78 4.48 20.75
C GLY A 293 -0.70 3.76 21.56
N GLY A 294 0.52 3.66 21.03
CA GLY A 294 1.72 3.14 21.71
C GLY A 294 2.23 1.79 21.23
N ALA A 295 1.83 1.30 20.03
CA ALA A 295 2.24 -0.02 19.51
C ALA A 295 3.75 -0.19 19.50
N SER A 296 4.19 -1.38 19.87
CA SER A 296 5.59 -1.77 19.86
C SER A 296 6.02 -2.36 18.51
N PHE A 297 5.05 -2.82 17.70
CA PHE A 297 5.29 -3.58 16.46
C PHE A 297 6.10 -4.87 16.73
N SER A 298 5.84 -5.49 17.88
CA SER A 298 6.39 -6.77 18.28
C SER A 298 5.94 -7.91 17.37
N GLY A 299 4.74 -7.80 16.77
CA GLY A 299 4.11 -8.89 16.04
C GLY A 299 3.57 -10.01 16.93
N ALA A 300 3.48 -9.79 18.25
CA ALA A 300 2.88 -10.71 19.22
C ALA A 300 1.34 -10.67 19.13
N LEU A 301 0.80 -11.15 18.01
CA LEU A 301 -0.62 -11.08 17.69
C LEU A 301 -1.46 -12.06 18.52
N ASN A 302 -2.54 -11.56 19.13
CA ASN A 302 -3.47 -12.37 19.93
C ASN A 302 -4.67 -12.91 19.13
N VAL A 303 -4.84 -12.48 17.88
CA VAL A 303 -5.98 -12.84 17.02
C VAL A 303 -5.51 -13.30 15.64
N LYS A 304 -6.40 -13.93 14.88
CA LYS A 304 -6.12 -14.27 13.48
C LYS A 304 -6.04 -12.98 12.64
N THR A 305 -5.05 -12.87 11.78
CA THR A 305 -4.74 -11.65 11.04
C THR A 305 -4.34 -11.96 9.60
N ILE A 306 -4.87 -11.17 8.66
CA ILE A 306 -4.44 -11.18 7.26
C ILE A 306 -3.97 -9.76 6.93
N ALA A 307 -2.66 -9.54 6.82
CA ALA A 307 -2.11 -8.26 6.40
C ALA A 307 -2.13 -8.14 4.88
N VAL A 308 -2.60 -7.00 4.34
CA VAL A 308 -2.67 -6.74 2.90
C VAL A 308 -1.75 -5.58 2.54
N ASN A 309 -0.90 -5.74 1.52
CA ASN A 309 0.03 -4.71 1.07
C ASN A 309 0.00 -4.57 -0.45
N SER A 310 0.47 -3.42 -0.94
CA SER A 310 0.56 -3.07 -2.35
C SER A 310 2.04 -3.02 -2.77
N THR A 311 2.38 -3.46 -3.99
CA THR A 311 3.81 -3.53 -4.41
C THR A 311 4.34 -2.26 -5.06
N ILE A 312 3.48 -1.31 -5.46
CA ILE A 312 3.85 -0.03 -6.10
C ILE A 312 3.54 1.16 -5.15
N ASP A 313 3.23 0.88 -3.90
CA ASP A 313 2.90 1.91 -2.92
C ASP A 313 4.13 2.77 -2.56
N ALA A 314 4.03 4.08 -2.80
CA ALA A 314 5.07 5.06 -2.53
C ALA A 314 4.71 6.01 -1.36
N ASP A 315 3.59 5.75 -0.68
CA ASP A 315 3.17 6.39 0.57
C ASP A 315 3.49 5.47 1.77
N ALA A 316 3.18 4.17 1.65
CA ALA A 316 3.52 3.11 2.59
C ALA A 316 4.36 2.04 1.90
N TYR A 317 5.64 1.93 2.23
CA TYR A 317 6.57 1.18 1.39
C TYR A 317 6.36 -0.33 1.51
N PRO A 318 6.36 -1.11 0.40
CA PRO A 318 5.99 -2.52 0.44
C PRO A 318 6.86 -3.36 1.38
N TRP A 319 8.13 -3.00 1.53
CA TRP A 319 9.05 -3.71 2.41
C TRP A 319 8.68 -3.57 3.89
N GLU A 320 7.90 -2.56 4.29
CA GLU A 320 7.44 -2.35 5.67
C GLU A 320 6.43 -3.44 6.06
N GLY A 321 5.56 -3.85 5.14
CA GLY A 321 4.72 -5.04 5.30
C GLY A 321 5.52 -6.33 5.41
N ALA A 322 6.60 -6.47 4.63
CA ALA A 322 7.51 -7.61 4.73
C ALA A 322 8.30 -7.60 6.06
N TRP A 323 8.70 -6.43 6.52
CA TRP A 323 9.36 -6.24 7.82
C TRP A 323 8.42 -6.64 8.95
N TYR A 324 7.17 -6.18 8.96
CA TYR A 324 6.21 -6.55 9.99
C TYR A 324 5.89 -8.05 9.97
N ALA A 325 5.77 -8.66 8.79
CA ALA A 325 5.63 -10.12 8.68
C ALA A 325 6.80 -10.88 9.35
N LYS A 326 8.03 -10.34 9.28
CA LYS A 326 9.19 -10.90 10.02
C LYS A 326 9.08 -10.70 11.53
N GLN A 327 8.53 -9.57 11.99
CA GLN A 327 8.25 -9.35 13.41
C GLN A 327 7.27 -10.41 13.93
N VAL A 328 6.16 -10.62 13.22
CA VAL A 328 5.15 -11.64 13.55
C VAL A 328 5.74 -13.06 13.51
N GLN A 329 6.54 -13.39 12.49
CA GLN A 329 7.24 -14.67 12.42
C GLN A 329 8.18 -14.88 13.62
N SER A 330 8.89 -13.83 14.04
CA SER A 330 9.82 -13.91 15.17
C SER A 330 9.07 -14.11 16.49
N ALA A 331 7.92 -13.46 16.65
CA ALA A 331 7.10 -13.56 17.86
C ALA A 331 6.35 -14.90 17.96
N LEU A 332 5.81 -15.42 16.85
CA LEU A 332 4.95 -16.61 16.84
C LEU A 332 5.69 -17.92 16.52
N GLY A 333 6.88 -17.85 15.91
CA GLY A 333 7.65 -19.04 15.52
C GLY A 333 6.85 -19.99 14.63
N ALA A 334 6.83 -21.28 14.97
CA ALA A 334 6.11 -22.30 14.21
C ALA A 334 4.58 -22.09 14.18
N ALA A 335 4.01 -21.29 15.09
CA ALA A 335 2.57 -21.03 15.14
C ALA A 335 2.10 -19.97 14.13
N VAL A 336 3.01 -19.30 13.43
CA VAL A 336 2.70 -18.20 12.50
C VAL A 336 1.61 -18.57 11.50
N ASP A 337 1.65 -19.77 10.91
CA ASP A 337 0.72 -20.19 9.86
C ASP A 337 -0.69 -20.49 10.40
N SER A 338 -0.87 -20.58 11.72
CA SER A 338 -2.18 -20.72 12.36
C SER A 338 -2.83 -19.39 12.73
N ARG A 339 -2.09 -18.28 12.63
CA ARG A 339 -2.51 -16.96 13.11
C ARG A 339 -2.36 -15.83 12.09
N PHE A 340 -1.38 -15.92 11.19
CA PHE A 340 -1.02 -14.81 10.33
C PHE A 340 -0.95 -15.20 8.85
N ARG A 341 -1.41 -14.28 8.00
CA ARG A 341 -1.13 -14.26 6.56
C ARG A 341 -0.65 -12.87 6.17
N VAL A 342 0.23 -12.81 5.17
CA VAL A 342 0.56 -11.56 4.47
C VAL A 342 0.30 -11.73 2.99
N TRP A 343 -0.51 -10.87 2.39
CA TRP A 343 -0.82 -10.84 0.97
C TRP A 343 -0.30 -9.56 0.35
N PHE A 344 0.36 -9.68 -0.80
CA PHE A 344 0.78 -8.55 -1.62
C PHE A 344 -0.06 -8.48 -2.90
N THR A 345 -0.35 -7.26 -3.32
CA THR A 345 -1.15 -6.93 -4.51
C THR A 345 -0.24 -6.21 -5.51
N GLU A 346 0.06 -6.88 -6.62
CA GLU A 346 0.77 -6.28 -7.75
C GLU A 346 -0.08 -5.25 -8.47
N ASN A 347 0.62 -4.32 -9.14
CA ASN A 347 -0.02 -3.25 -9.88
C ASN A 347 -1.00 -2.44 -9.01
N ALA A 348 -0.79 -2.38 -7.70
CA ALA A 348 -1.54 -1.54 -6.78
C ALA A 348 -0.61 -0.56 -6.10
N ASP A 349 -1.08 0.68 -5.96
CA ASP A 349 -0.43 1.76 -5.22
C ASP A 349 -1.15 2.01 -3.89
N HIS A 350 -1.07 3.23 -3.34
CA HIS A 350 -1.73 3.59 -2.09
C HIS A 350 -3.25 3.81 -2.20
N ASN A 351 -3.77 3.93 -3.43
CA ASN A 351 -5.20 4.14 -3.64
C ASN A 351 -6.01 2.82 -3.42
N PRO A 352 -6.99 2.80 -2.51
CA PRO A 352 -7.80 1.60 -2.27
C PRO A 352 -8.71 1.25 -3.45
N GLU A 353 -9.18 2.26 -4.18
CA GLU A 353 -10.20 2.09 -5.21
C GLU A 353 -9.62 1.87 -6.61
N ASN A 354 -10.38 1.18 -7.46
CA ASN A 354 -10.05 1.08 -8.88
C ASN A 354 -10.16 2.45 -9.55
N ARG A 355 -9.13 2.84 -10.30
CA ARG A 355 -9.11 4.11 -11.03
C ARG A 355 -10.02 4.06 -12.26
N THR A 356 -10.56 5.22 -12.65
CA THR A 356 -11.17 5.45 -13.96
C THR A 356 -10.32 6.48 -14.73
N GLY A 357 -10.09 6.24 -16.02
CA GLY A 357 -9.24 7.10 -16.83
C GLY A 357 -7.75 6.97 -16.48
N ALA A 358 -7.10 8.07 -16.09
CA ALA A 358 -5.65 8.13 -15.89
C ALA A 358 -5.17 7.09 -14.86
N GLY A 359 -4.30 6.18 -15.29
CA GLY A 359 -3.75 5.11 -14.45
C GLY A 359 -4.59 3.84 -14.38
N ALA A 360 -5.81 3.82 -14.92
CA ALA A 360 -6.63 2.61 -14.97
C ALA A 360 -6.05 1.52 -15.90
N ASP A 361 -5.13 1.89 -16.79
CA ASP A 361 -4.36 0.99 -17.66
C ASP A 361 -3.18 0.31 -16.94
N ARG A 362 -2.76 0.81 -15.77
CA ARG A 362 -1.55 0.34 -15.08
C ARG A 362 -1.72 0.01 -13.61
N LEU A 363 -2.82 0.45 -12.99
CA LEU A 363 -3.07 0.26 -11.58
C LEU A 363 -4.46 -0.34 -11.31
N VAL A 364 -4.52 -1.18 -10.28
CA VAL A 364 -5.72 -1.75 -9.68
C VAL A 364 -5.82 -1.33 -8.21
N GLY A 365 -7.05 -1.19 -7.71
CA GLY A 365 -7.29 -0.91 -6.29
C GLY A 365 -7.15 -2.16 -5.44
N TYR A 366 -6.65 -2.00 -4.20
CA TYR A 366 -6.52 -3.11 -3.25
C TYR A 366 -7.77 -3.38 -2.41
N ALA A 367 -8.80 -2.51 -2.42
CA ALA A 367 -10.01 -2.69 -1.61
C ALA A 367 -10.70 -4.06 -1.82
N PRO A 368 -10.80 -4.61 -3.05
CA PRO A 368 -11.35 -5.96 -3.22
C PRO A 368 -10.52 -7.07 -2.57
N VAL A 369 -9.20 -6.89 -2.45
CA VAL A 369 -8.32 -7.82 -1.71
C VAL A 369 -8.61 -7.75 -0.21
N VAL A 370 -8.90 -6.55 0.31
CA VAL A 370 -9.30 -6.33 1.71
C VAL A 370 -10.63 -7.00 2.03
N TYR A 371 -11.65 -6.79 1.20
CA TYR A 371 -12.95 -7.43 1.41
C TYR A 371 -12.83 -8.95 1.29
N ARG A 372 -12.04 -9.44 0.33
CA ARG A 372 -11.70 -10.86 0.25
C ARG A 372 -11.00 -11.38 1.51
N ALA A 373 -10.08 -10.60 2.08
CA ALA A 373 -9.38 -10.94 3.32
C ALA A 373 -10.34 -10.98 4.52
N LEU A 374 -11.27 -10.04 4.63
CA LEU A 374 -12.30 -10.05 5.69
C LEU A 374 -13.18 -11.29 5.60
N ASP A 375 -13.63 -11.68 4.40
CA ASP A 375 -14.40 -12.92 4.21
C ASP A 375 -13.62 -14.16 4.64
N ASP A 376 -12.38 -14.26 4.17
CA ASP A 376 -11.48 -15.38 4.49
C ASP A 376 -11.16 -15.43 5.98
N LEU A 377 -10.99 -14.26 6.61
CA LEU A 377 -10.76 -14.13 8.04
C LEU A 377 -11.99 -14.55 8.85
N THR A 378 -13.20 -14.19 8.44
CA THR A 378 -14.42 -14.62 9.14
C THR A 378 -14.57 -16.14 9.12
N ALA A 379 -14.34 -16.76 7.96
CA ALA A 379 -14.37 -18.21 7.82
C ALA A 379 -13.27 -18.87 8.68
N TRP A 380 -12.08 -18.27 8.73
CA TRP A 380 -10.98 -18.77 9.52
C TRP A 380 -11.25 -18.66 11.02
N VAL A 381 -11.78 -17.54 11.49
CA VAL A 381 -12.08 -17.31 12.91
C VAL A 381 -13.23 -18.20 13.38
N GLU A 382 -14.32 -18.27 12.62
CA GLU A 382 -15.57 -18.89 13.08
C GLU A 382 -15.64 -20.39 12.82
N ARG A 383 -14.97 -20.87 11.77
CA ARG A 383 -15.11 -22.26 11.29
C ARG A 383 -13.77 -22.96 11.08
N ASP A 384 -12.67 -22.32 11.46
CA ASP A 384 -11.30 -22.79 11.25
C ASP A 384 -10.95 -23.13 9.78
N VAL A 385 -11.63 -22.48 8.83
CA VAL A 385 -11.32 -22.62 7.41
C VAL A 385 -10.15 -21.71 7.07
N ALA A 386 -8.96 -22.28 6.90
CA ALA A 386 -7.76 -21.51 6.66
C ALA A 386 -7.85 -20.69 5.34
N PRO A 387 -7.39 -19.42 5.36
CA PRO A 387 -7.32 -18.58 4.17
C PRO A 387 -6.17 -19.03 3.26
N ALA A 388 -6.11 -18.46 2.04
CA ALA A 388 -4.97 -18.64 1.15
C ALA A 388 -3.64 -18.35 1.87
N LYS A 389 -2.61 -19.16 1.57
CA LYS A 389 -1.27 -18.99 2.16
C LYS A 389 -0.73 -17.58 1.93
N SER A 390 0.21 -17.15 2.77
CA SER A 390 0.94 -15.90 2.56
C SER A 390 1.55 -15.86 1.16
N SER A 391 1.59 -14.67 0.57
CA SER A 391 2.27 -14.45 -0.70
C SER A 391 3.74 -14.90 -0.60
N SER A 392 4.24 -15.56 -1.63
CA SER A 392 5.65 -15.89 -1.81
C SER A 392 6.33 -14.72 -2.52
N TYR A 393 7.27 -14.09 -1.82
CA TYR A 393 7.98 -12.90 -2.30
C TYR A 393 9.43 -12.90 -1.84
N ARG A 394 10.25 -12.07 -2.51
CA ARG A 394 11.59 -11.70 -2.05
C ARG A 394 11.68 -10.20 -1.84
N VAL A 395 12.40 -9.78 -0.80
CA VAL A 395 12.83 -8.40 -0.62
C VAL A 395 14.25 -8.29 -1.18
N THR A 396 14.48 -7.41 -2.16
CA THR A 396 15.80 -7.22 -2.76
C THR A 396 16.74 -6.46 -1.82
N GLN A 397 18.03 -6.41 -2.17
CA GLN A 397 19.03 -5.61 -1.45
C GLN A 397 18.72 -4.10 -1.41
N ASP A 398 17.85 -3.62 -2.29
CA ASP A 398 17.40 -2.24 -2.35
C ASP A 398 15.92 -2.11 -1.96
N ASN A 399 15.44 -2.99 -1.07
CA ASN A 399 14.10 -2.95 -0.47
C ASN A 399 12.92 -2.99 -1.46
N GLN A 400 13.11 -3.62 -2.62
CA GLN A 400 12.02 -3.88 -3.57
C GLN A 400 11.34 -5.21 -3.22
N VAL A 401 10.01 -5.24 -3.18
CA VAL A 401 9.24 -6.48 -2.96
C VAL A 401 8.81 -7.06 -4.30
N LEU A 402 9.31 -8.24 -4.63
CA LEU A 402 9.03 -8.94 -5.87
C LEU A 402 8.28 -10.24 -5.58
N LEU A 403 7.08 -10.40 -6.14
CA LEU A 403 6.30 -11.63 -6.01
C LEU A 403 6.86 -12.75 -6.90
N SER A 404 6.48 -13.99 -6.58
CA SER A 404 6.70 -15.14 -7.46
C SER A 404 5.65 -15.17 -8.58
N ASP A 405 6.09 -15.50 -9.80
CA ASP A 405 5.18 -15.72 -10.96
C ASP A 405 4.57 -17.13 -10.98
N SER A 406 4.70 -17.89 -9.88
CA SER A 406 4.13 -19.23 -9.77
C SER A 406 2.63 -19.17 -9.45
N ILE A 407 1.85 -20.08 -10.04
CA ILE A 407 0.47 -20.33 -9.59
C ILE A 407 0.39 -20.77 -8.12
N ASN A 408 1.50 -21.19 -7.52
CA ASN A 408 1.63 -21.54 -6.10
C ASN A 408 2.07 -20.37 -5.21
N ARG A 409 2.08 -19.13 -5.71
CA ARG A 409 2.61 -17.95 -5.01
C ARG A 409 1.82 -17.54 -3.75
N GLY A 410 0.74 -18.23 -3.38
CA GLY A 410 -0.15 -17.77 -2.30
C GLY A 410 -0.83 -16.44 -2.65
N GLY A 411 -1.41 -15.79 -1.64
CA GLY A 411 -2.29 -14.64 -1.87
C GLY A 411 -3.51 -15.00 -2.73
N VAL A 412 -4.29 -13.98 -3.11
CA VAL A 412 -5.56 -14.17 -3.84
C VAL A 412 -5.58 -13.54 -5.24
N GLN A 413 -4.57 -12.73 -5.57
CA GLN A 413 -4.56 -11.96 -6.81
C GLN A 413 -4.20 -12.81 -8.04
N PRO A 414 -4.98 -12.74 -9.14
CA PRO A 414 -4.67 -13.45 -10.38
C PRO A 414 -3.33 -13.02 -10.99
N LEU A 415 -2.67 -13.94 -11.68
CA LEU A 415 -1.50 -13.69 -12.50
C LEU A 415 -1.94 -13.38 -13.93
N VAL A 416 -1.34 -12.36 -14.52
CA VAL A 416 -1.60 -11.92 -15.89
C VAL A 416 -0.26 -11.70 -16.57
N GLU A 417 -0.10 -12.30 -17.74
CA GLU A 417 1.07 -12.11 -18.61
C GLU A 417 0.55 -11.77 -20.00
N LEU A 418 0.90 -10.58 -20.50
CA LEU A 418 0.56 -10.13 -21.84
C LEU A 418 1.82 -9.98 -22.69
N THR A 419 1.87 -10.71 -23.79
CA THR A 419 2.97 -10.64 -24.75
C THR A 419 2.46 -10.26 -26.13
N ALA A 420 3.13 -9.35 -26.81
CA ALA A 420 2.90 -9.14 -28.23
C ALA A 420 3.67 -10.20 -29.04
N LEU A 421 2.96 -10.90 -29.92
CA LEU A 421 3.54 -11.91 -30.80
C LEU A 421 4.08 -11.21 -32.05
N ALA A 422 5.32 -10.71 -31.97
CA ALA A 422 6.08 -10.25 -33.12
C ALA A 422 7.40 -11.02 -33.25
N ALA A 423 7.96 -11.08 -34.46
CA ALA A 423 9.19 -11.82 -34.75
C ALA A 423 10.49 -11.16 -34.22
N ALA A 424 10.42 -10.04 -33.47
CA ALA A 424 11.60 -9.28 -33.04
C ALA A 424 11.46 -8.64 -31.65
N LYS A 425 12.61 -8.34 -31.02
CA LYS A 425 12.81 -7.81 -29.64
C LYS A 425 12.17 -6.43 -29.35
N ARG A 426 11.60 -5.75 -30.35
CA ARG A 426 10.83 -4.49 -30.22
C ARG A 426 9.64 -4.57 -31.16
N HIS A 427 8.43 -4.30 -30.67
CA HIS A 427 7.20 -4.39 -31.45
C HIS A 427 7.00 -3.16 -32.35
N ASP A 428 7.97 -2.87 -33.21
CA ASP A 428 7.85 -1.86 -34.26
C ASP A 428 6.90 -2.39 -35.35
N VAL A 429 5.75 -1.74 -35.53
CA VAL A 429 4.67 -2.17 -36.42
C VAL A 429 4.34 -1.06 -37.40
N ARG A 430 4.17 -1.40 -38.68
CA ARG A 430 3.75 -0.40 -39.67
C ARG A 430 2.33 0.07 -39.41
N VAL A 431 2.06 1.36 -39.59
CA VAL A 431 0.70 1.92 -39.55
C VAL A 431 -0.27 1.04 -40.35
N GLY A 432 -1.40 0.72 -39.71
CA GLY A 432 -2.46 -0.08 -40.30
C GLY A 432 -2.20 -1.59 -40.34
N LYS A 433 -1.12 -2.12 -39.73
CA LYS A 433 -0.95 -3.56 -39.55
C LYS A 433 -1.59 -4.05 -38.24
N SER A 434 -2.03 -5.31 -38.27
CA SER A 434 -2.58 -6.00 -37.10
C SER A 434 -1.44 -6.59 -36.28
N VAL A 435 -1.52 -6.45 -34.96
CA VAL A 435 -0.63 -7.09 -33.99
C VAL A 435 -1.44 -8.17 -33.29
N THR A 436 -0.82 -9.34 -33.13
CA THR A 436 -1.42 -10.43 -32.33
C THR A 436 -0.75 -10.44 -30.97
N PHE A 437 -1.52 -10.72 -29.93
CA PHE A 437 -1.06 -10.82 -28.55
C PHE A 437 -1.42 -12.19 -27.99
N SER A 438 -0.61 -12.69 -27.07
CA SER A 438 -0.96 -13.81 -26.21
C SER A 438 -1.11 -13.31 -24.79
N ALA A 439 -2.28 -13.53 -24.20
CA ALA A 439 -2.56 -13.24 -22.80
C ALA A 439 -2.70 -14.55 -22.04
N ARG A 440 -1.80 -14.82 -21.10
CA ARG A 440 -1.88 -15.95 -20.18
C ARG A 440 -2.40 -15.45 -18.84
N VAL A 441 -3.45 -16.10 -18.36
CA VAL A 441 -4.15 -15.72 -17.13
C VAL A 441 -4.25 -16.93 -16.22
N GLN A 442 -3.89 -16.78 -14.95
CA GLN A 442 -3.95 -17.86 -13.96
C GLN A 442 -4.44 -17.36 -12.61
N VAL A 443 -5.37 -18.06 -11.99
CA VAL A 443 -5.79 -17.81 -10.60
C VAL A 443 -4.90 -18.65 -9.66
N PRO A 444 -4.36 -18.09 -8.56
CA PRO A 444 -3.62 -18.88 -7.57
C PRO A 444 -4.41 -20.12 -7.13
N ARG A 445 -3.70 -21.23 -6.89
CA ARG A 445 -4.37 -22.50 -6.61
C ARG A 445 -5.32 -22.40 -5.41
N GLY A 446 -6.57 -22.80 -5.62
CA GLY A 446 -7.60 -22.87 -4.58
C GLY A 446 -8.19 -21.52 -4.17
N THR A 447 -7.96 -20.44 -4.91
CA THR A 447 -8.45 -19.10 -4.51
C THR A 447 -9.68 -18.62 -5.28
N GLY A 448 -10.12 -19.38 -6.29
CA GLY A 448 -11.38 -19.17 -6.99
C GLY A 448 -11.27 -19.33 -8.50
N SER A 449 -12.08 -18.59 -9.24
CA SER A 449 -12.17 -18.64 -10.71
C SER A 449 -12.13 -17.24 -11.33
N ILE A 450 -11.77 -17.19 -12.61
CA ILE A 450 -11.81 -15.97 -13.43
C ILE A 450 -13.26 -15.59 -13.68
N VAL A 451 -13.62 -14.35 -13.37
CA VAL A 451 -14.98 -13.81 -13.53
C VAL A 451 -15.08 -12.74 -14.61
N SER A 452 -13.99 -12.03 -14.89
CA SER A 452 -13.90 -11.00 -15.94
C SER A 452 -12.54 -10.97 -16.60
N ILE A 453 -12.52 -10.61 -17.89
CA ILE A 453 -11.31 -10.28 -18.64
C ILE A 453 -11.63 -9.07 -19.52
N GLY A 454 -10.98 -7.95 -19.22
CA GLY A 454 -11.05 -6.72 -20.00
C GLY A 454 -9.88 -6.60 -20.96
N TRP A 455 -10.16 -6.18 -22.20
CA TRP A 455 -9.14 -5.86 -23.20
C TRP A 455 -9.17 -4.37 -23.54
N ASP A 456 -8.03 -3.71 -23.35
CA ASP A 456 -7.78 -2.34 -23.80
C ASP A 456 -6.61 -2.35 -24.80
N PRO A 457 -6.88 -2.38 -26.12
CA PRO A 457 -5.82 -2.41 -27.11
C PRO A 457 -5.02 -1.12 -27.22
N GLN A 458 -5.50 0.00 -26.67
CA GLN A 458 -4.87 1.32 -26.83
C GLN A 458 -4.07 1.73 -25.58
N GLY A 459 -4.48 1.29 -24.39
CA GLY A 459 -3.88 1.68 -23.12
C GLY A 459 -4.43 2.99 -22.59
N TYR A 460 -5.73 3.25 -22.78
CA TYR A 460 -6.42 4.44 -22.26
C TYR A 460 -7.16 4.19 -20.94
N GLY A 461 -7.06 2.98 -20.39
CA GLY A 461 -7.80 2.55 -19.21
C GLY A 461 -9.26 2.23 -19.50
N SER A 462 -9.60 1.96 -20.77
CA SER A 462 -10.97 1.69 -21.23
C SER A 462 -11.08 0.26 -21.74
N PHE A 463 -11.66 -0.60 -20.91
CA PHE A 463 -11.67 -2.04 -21.14
C PHE A 463 -12.97 -2.52 -21.80
N ARG A 464 -12.83 -3.28 -22.89
CA ARG A 464 -13.91 -4.08 -23.44
C ARG A 464 -13.90 -5.47 -22.78
N GLU A 465 -14.97 -5.80 -22.07
CA GLU A 465 -15.12 -7.13 -21.46
C GLU A 465 -15.24 -8.23 -22.53
N LEU A 466 -14.48 -9.31 -22.32
CA LEU A 466 -14.45 -10.49 -23.18
C LEU A 466 -15.37 -11.59 -22.62
N LYS A 467 -15.92 -12.41 -23.51
CA LYS A 467 -16.63 -13.63 -23.12
C LYS A 467 -15.60 -14.67 -22.68
N ILE A 468 -15.83 -15.28 -21.51
CA ILE A 468 -14.96 -16.30 -20.93
C ILE A 468 -15.79 -17.53 -20.54
N PRO A 469 -15.23 -18.75 -20.60
CA PRO A 469 -15.87 -19.93 -20.05
C PRO A 469 -16.01 -19.82 -18.52
N SER A 470 -17.17 -20.18 -17.99
CA SER A 470 -17.43 -20.21 -16.54
C SER A 470 -16.51 -21.21 -15.83
N GLY A 471 -16.09 -20.89 -14.60
CA GLY A 471 -15.24 -21.78 -13.78
C GLY A 471 -13.79 -21.89 -14.27
N SER A 472 -13.36 -21.05 -15.22
CA SER A 472 -11.99 -21.06 -15.71
C SER A 472 -11.02 -20.60 -14.62
N THR A 473 -9.96 -21.35 -14.37
CA THR A 473 -8.87 -20.99 -13.44
C THR A 473 -7.57 -20.68 -14.16
N THR A 474 -7.46 -21.08 -15.43
CA THR A 474 -6.36 -20.75 -16.33
C THR A 474 -6.91 -20.56 -17.74
N LEU A 475 -6.47 -19.51 -18.43
CA LEU A 475 -6.82 -19.22 -19.82
C LEU A 475 -5.59 -18.73 -20.57
N VAL A 476 -5.53 -19.09 -21.86
CA VAL A 476 -4.63 -18.47 -22.83
C VAL A 476 -5.50 -17.90 -23.94
N LEU A 477 -5.40 -16.59 -24.17
CA LEU A 477 -6.18 -15.88 -25.16
C LEU A 477 -5.26 -15.35 -26.26
N HIS A 478 -5.72 -15.43 -27.50
CA HIS A 478 -5.10 -14.76 -28.62
C HIS A 478 -5.94 -13.54 -28.99
N LEU A 479 -5.36 -12.36 -28.80
CA LEU A 479 -6.02 -11.08 -29.05
C LEU A 479 -5.39 -10.42 -30.27
N SER A 480 -6.13 -9.57 -30.96
CA SER A 480 -5.58 -8.79 -32.06
C SER A 480 -6.06 -7.35 -32.01
N ALA A 481 -5.16 -6.43 -32.40
CA ALA A 481 -5.47 -5.02 -32.52
C ALA A 481 -4.78 -4.42 -33.74
N ARG A 482 -5.42 -3.40 -34.34
CA ARG A 482 -4.89 -2.64 -35.46
C ARG A 482 -4.73 -1.19 -35.03
N TYR A 483 -3.59 -0.60 -35.37
CA TYR A 483 -3.26 0.78 -35.03
C TYR A 483 -3.25 1.64 -36.29
N GLY A 484 -4.12 2.64 -36.34
CA GLY A 484 -4.29 3.52 -37.49
C GLY A 484 -3.39 4.76 -37.50
N THR A 485 -2.71 5.03 -36.39
CA THR A 485 -1.90 6.24 -36.19
C THR A 485 -0.52 5.84 -35.67
N ALA A 486 0.51 6.57 -36.10
CA ALA A 486 1.85 6.39 -35.55
C ALA A 486 1.89 6.87 -34.10
N GLY A 487 2.63 6.16 -33.25
CA GLY A 487 2.66 6.43 -31.82
C GLY A 487 3.09 5.21 -31.01
N THR A 488 3.24 5.39 -29.70
CA THR A 488 3.45 4.28 -28.76
C THR A 488 2.15 4.00 -28.03
N TYR A 489 1.74 2.75 -28.02
CA TYR A 489 0.54 2.25 -27.36
C TYR A 489 0.92 1.28 -26.25
N TYR A 490 0.06 1.16 -25.24
CA TYR A 490 0.25 0.24 -24.11
C TYR A 490 -0.94 -0.72 -23.99
N PRO A 491 -1.06 -1.71 -24.90
CA PRO A 491 -2.17 -2.65 -24.85
C PRO A 491 -2.17 -3.38 -23.51
N THR A 492 -3.34 -3.48 -22.91
CA THR A 492 -3.50 -3.93 -21.52
C THR A 492 -4.59 -4.99 -21.43
N VAL A 493 -4.31 -6.08 -20.71
CA VAL A 493 -5.31 -7.05 -20.27
C VAL A 493 -5.52 -6.90 -18.78
N ARG A 494 -6.78 -6.75 -18.37
CA ARG A 494 -7.19 -6.74 -16.97
C ARG A 494 -8.01 -7.99 -16.67
N VAL A 495 -7.77 -8.60 -15.52
CA VAL A 495 -8.42 -9.84 -15.11
C VAL A 495 -9.03 -9.65 -13.73
N GLY A 496 -10.27 -10.12 -13.55
CA GLY A 496 -10.89 -10.27 -12.24
C GLY A 496 -11.06 -11.73 -11.86
N ALA A 497 -10.72 -12.06 -10.60
CA ALA A 497 -10.93 -13.37 -10.01
C ALA A 497 -11.80 -13.24 -8.74
N GLN A 498 -12.71 -14.20 -8.54
CA GLN A 498 -13.61 -14.25 -7.39
C GLN A 498 -13.67 -15.68 -6.84
N ARG A 499 -13.83 -15.81 -5.51
CA ARG A 499 -13.74 -17.07 -4.75
C ARG A 499 -14.61 -18.19 -5.32
N ASP A 500 -15.87 -17.89 -5.54
CA ASP A 500 -16.92 -18.84 -5.88
C ASP A 500 -17.28 -18.78 -7.37
N GLY A 501 -16.56 -17.95 -8.15
CA GLY A 501 -16.86 -17.68 -9.55
C GLY A 501 -18.12 -16.82 -9.77
N ASP A 502 -18.64 -16.19 -8.73
CA ASP A 502 -19.83 -15.35 -8.79
C ASP A 502 -19.49 -13.94 -9.28
N LYS A 503 -19.94 -13.64 -10.50
CA LYS A 503 -19.72 -12.35 -11.16
C LYS A 503 -20.46 -11.18 -10.51
N SER A 504 -21.48 -11.46 -9.69
CA SER A 504 -22.23 -10.44 -8.96
C SER A 504 -21.49 -9.92 -7.72
N GLN A 505 -20.52 -10.68 -7.21
CA GLN A 505 -19.70 -10.33 -6.04
C GLN A 505 -18.59 -9.35 -6.41
N VAL A 506 -18.98 -8.15 -6.86
CA VAL A 506 -18.05 -7.12 -7.35
C VAL A 506 -17.10 -6.60 -6.26
N LEU A 507 -17.56 -6.56 -5.00
CA LEU A 507 -16.75 -6.07 -3.87
C LEU A 507 -15.56 -6.98 -3.58
N THR A 508 -15.64 -8.27 -3.90
CA THR A 508 -14.59 -9.25 -3.60
C THR A 508 -13.93 -9.79 -4.88
N THR A 509 -14.19 -9.15 -6.02
CA THR A 509 -13.54 -9.45 -7.29
C THR A 509 -12.15 -8.82 -7.30
N VAL A 510 -11.14 -9.64 -7.07
CA VAL A 510 -9.74 -9.23 -7.01
C VAL A 510 -9.20 -9.05 -8.42
N LEU A 511 -8.65 -7.85 -8.70
CA LEU A 511 -8.12 -7.51 -10.01
C LEU A 511 -6.60 -7.65 -10.09
N ASN A 512 -6.13 -7.92 -11.30
CA ASN A 512 -4.76 -7.63 -11.73
C ASN A 512 -4.78 -7.26 -13.21
N LEU A 513 -3.68 -6.74 -13.72
CA LEU A 513 -3.50 -6.44 -15.12
C LEU A 513 -2.06 -6.70 -15.55
N ASP A 514 -1.86 -6.80 -16.86
CA ASP A 514 -0.54 -6.71 -17.46
C ASP A 514 -0.62 -6.00 -18.80
N ARG A 515 0.50 -5.41 -19.22
CA ARG A 515 0.58 -4.57 -20.42
C ARG A 515 1.97 -4.65 -21.07
N THR A 516 1.97 -4.43 -22.39
CA THR A 516 3.18 -4.42 -23.23
C THR A 516 3.25 -3.12 -24.02
N ASP A 517 4.38 -2.82 -24.67
CA ASP A 517 4.46 -1.73 -25.64
C ASP A 517 4.16 -2.19 -27.07
N VAL A 518 3.60 -1.28 -27.87
CA VAL A 518 3.57 -1.37 -29.34
C VAL A 518 3.96 -0.02 -29.90
N VAL A 519 5.02 0.00 -30.71
CA VAL A 519 5.50 1.21 -31.38
C VAL A 519 5.07 1.17 -32.84
N VAL A 520 4.22 2.11 -33.24
CA VAL A 520 3.64 2.17 -34.59
C VAL A 520 4.33 3.26 -35.39
N ARG A 521 4.87 2.90 -36.55
CA ARG A 521 5.63 3.80 -37.43
C ARG A 521 5.16 3.79 -38.87
#